data_AF-A0A7J0CWD4-F1
#
_entry.id   AF-A0A7J0CWD4-F1
#
_cell.length_a   1.000
_cell.length_b   1.000
_cell.length_c   1.000
_cell.angle_alpha   90.00
_cell.angle_beta   90.00
_cell.angle_gamma   90.00
#
_symmetry.space_group_name_H-M   'P 1'
#
loop_
_entity.id
_entity.type
_entity.pdbx_description
1 polymer ?
#
loop_
_entity_poly.entity_id
_entity_poly.type
_entity_poly.pdbx_seq_one_letter_code
_entity_poly.pdbx_strand_id
1 'polypeptide(L)'
;MITNRDANHVLALQVGDSADSPPEIHTDVAVEECIEIVAKADEATAAKMRTTEARFAEIEKLVGDPDKVVEFYELQAAGARRDEVLTRKLQNIPHEEQQKLVDAWHLVGDVGSMICYHGYSWSGRGVFFTGTWPNFNWFPYDCNDAASSVKAWGPNVLCEHSWYRGRRFYAIGTYQEFRDLREFGFDNLASSYAPVA
;
A
#
# COMPACT_ATOMS: atom_id res chain seq x y z
N MET A 1 1.00 30.66 9.63
CA MET A 1 0.19 29.89 8.66
C MET A 1 0.24 28.45 9.14
N ILE A 2 -0.85 27.93 9.70
CA ILE A 2 -0.89 26.54 10.20
C ILE A 2 -1.20 25.68 8.99
N THR A 3 -0.19 25.04 8.42
CA THR A 3 -0.40 24.00 7.42
C THR A 3 -1.06 22.82 8.13
N ASN A 4 -2.28 22.50 7.73
CA ASN A 4 -3.04 21.40 8.30
C ASN A 4 -2.35 20.09 7.89
N ARG A 5 -1.49 19.54 8.75
CA ARG A 5 -0.62 18.39 8.40
C ARG A 5 -1.41 17.11 8.06
N ASP A 6 -2.68 17.08 8.45
CA ASP A 6 -3.57 15.94 8.26
C ASP A 6 -4.30 15.99 6.90
N ALA A 7 -4.39 17.17 6.26
CA ALA A 7 -5.07 17.37 4.97
C ALA A 7 -4.07 17.34 3.79
N ASN A 8 -3.50 16.15 3.55
CA ASN A 8 -2.59 15.93 2.43
C ASN A 8 -2.76 14.53 1.82
N HIS A 9 -3.75 13.72 2.17
CA HIS A 9 -3.76 12.31 1.74
C HIS A 9 -4.34 12.14 0.34
N VAL A 10 -4.03 11.00 -0.26
CA VAL A 10 -4.58 10.59 -1.57
C VAL A 10 -5.46 9.37 -1.34
N LEU A 11 -6.67 9.40 -1.87
CA LEU A 11 -7.58 8.26 -1.96
C LEU A 11 -7.89 8.02 -3.43
N ALA A 12 -7.50 6.86 -3.94
CA ALA A 12 -8.01 6.31 -5.17
C ALA A 12 -9.09 5.27 -4.82
N LEU A 13 -10.33 5.55 -5.20
CA LEU A 13 -11.51 4.74 -4.87
C LEU A 13 -12.17 4.23 -6.16
N GLN A 14 -12.07 2.92 -6.39
CA GLN A 14 -12.79 2.24 -7.46
C GLN A 14 -14.13 1.72 -6.92
N VAL A 15 -15.23 2.33 -7.36
CA VAL A 15 -16.59 1.92 -6.98
C VAL A 15 -17.19 1.02 -8.06
N GLY A 16 -17.55 -0.21 -7.68
CA GLY A 16 -18.25 -1.19 -8.53
C GLY A 16 -17.44 -2.44 -8.85
N ASP A 17 -18.15 -3.51 -9.24
CA ASP A 17 -17.57 -4.86 -9.41
C ASP A 17 -16.74 -5.05 -10.70
N SER A 18 -16.63 -4.02 -11.54
CA SER A 18 -15.88 -4.08 -12.79
C SER A 18 -14.46 -3.55 -12.62
N ALA A 19 -13.46 -4.39 -12.91
CA ALA A 19 -12.05 -4.01 -12.96
C ALA A 19 -11.73 -2.93 -14.02
N ASP A 20 -12.62 -2.75 -15.01
CA ASP A 20 -12.49 -1.72 -16.05
C ASP A 20 -12.93 -0.32 -15.61
N SER A 21 -13.56 -0.19 -14.43
CA SER A 21 -13.96 1.11 -13.88
C SER A 21 -12.74 1.90 -13.41
N PRO A 22 -12.46 3.11 -13.94
CA PRO A 22 -11.35 3.92 -13.44
C PRO A 22 -11.65 4.40 -12.02
N PRO A 23 -10.64 4.48 -11.13
CA PRO A 23 -10.85 4.97 -9.77
C PRO A 23 -11.12 6.47 -9.73
N GLU A 24 -12.02 6.88 -8.84
CA GLU A 24 -12.19 8.27 -8.43
C GLU A 24 -10.99 8.68 -7.58
N ILE A 25 -10.35 9.81 -7.91
CA ILE A 25 -9.15 10.30 -7.24
C ILE A 25 -9.49 11.51 -6.39
N HIS A 26 -9.31 11.39 -5.08
CA HIS A 26 -9.37 12.49 -4.13
C HIS A 26 -7.96 12.80 -3.63
N THR A 27 -7.57 14.07 -3.65
CA THR A 27 -6.27 14.55 -3.19
C THR A 27 -6.45 15.62 -2.12
N ASP A 28 -5.43 15.76 -1.27
CA ASP A 28 -5.35 16.77 -0.19
C ASP A 28 -6.48 16.64 0.85
N VAL A 29 -7.01 15.43 0.99
CA VAL A 29 -8.06 15.04 1.93
C VAL A 29 -7.49 14.56 3.28
N ALA A 30 -8.29 14.66 4.34
CA ALA A 30 -7.95 14.13 5.66
C ALA A 30 -8.20 12.61 5.76
N VAL A 31 -7.59 11.91 6.74
CA VAL A 31 -7.81 10.47 6.97
C VAL A 31 -9.30 10.18 7.22
N GLU A 32 -9.93 10.99 8.07
CA GLU A 32 -11.34 10.88 8.43
C GLU A 32 -12.23 11.10 7.21
N GLU A 33 -11.88 12.06 6.36
CA GLU A 33 -12.60 12.36 5.11
C GLU A 33 -12.47 11.22 4.09
N CYS A 34 -11.27 10.63 3.93
CA CYS A 34 -11.09 9.41 3.14
C CYS A 34 -12.03 8.29 3.62
N ILE A 35 -12.10 8.07 4.94
CA ILE A 35 -12.95 7.05 5.56
C ILE A 35 -14.44 7.36 5.35
N GLU A 36 -14.86 8.63 5.43
CA GLU A 36 -16.23 9.06 5.14
C GLU A 36 -16.61 8.94 3.66
N ILE A 37 -15.68 9.19 2.74
CA ILE A 37 -15.88 8.97 1.31
C ILE A 37 -16.08 7.47 1.04
N VAL A 38 -15.16 6.62 1.53
CA VAL A 38 -15.26 5.16 1.36
C VAL A 38 -16.52 4.61 2.02
N ALA A 39 -16.92 5.10 3.20
CA ALA A 39 -18.12 4.62 3.90
C ALA A 39 -19.44 4.84 3.12
N LYS A 40 -19.49 5.79 2.19
CA LYS A 40 -20.65 6.02 1.30
C LYS A 40 -20.77 4.94 0.21
N ALA A 41 -19.68 4.26 -0.12
CA ALA A 41 -19.61 3.21 -1.14
C ALA A 41 -19.55 1.80 -0.53
N ASP A 42 -18.71 1.61 0.49
CA ASP A 42 -18.51 0.35 1.22
C ASP A 42 -18.16 0.64 2.70
N GLU A 43 -19.17 0.51 3.57
CA GLU A 43 -19.01 0.70 5.01
C GLU A 43 -18.13 -0.39 5.67
N ALA A 44 -18.07 -1.59 5.11
CA ALA A 44 -17.22 -2.66 5.64
C ALA A 44 -15.73 -2.38 5.38
N THR A 45 -15.38 -1.88 4.18
CA THR A 45 -14.01 -1.44 3.91
C THR A 45 -13.65 -0.17 4.68
N ALA A 46 -14.58 0.77 4.87
CA ALA A 46 -14.36 1.91 5.76
C ALA A 46 -14.11 1.49 7.23
N ALA A 47 -14.77 0.44 7.71
CA ALA A 47 -14.49 -0.13 9.04
C ALA A 47 -13.08 -0.75 9.13
N LYS A 48 -12.62 -1.45 8.07
CA LYS A 48 -11.22 -1.94 7.98
C LYS A 48 -10.21 -0.79 7.97
N MET A 49 -10.48 0.31 7.27
CA MET A 49 -9.62 1.51 7.29
C MET A 49 -9.49 2.08 8.72
N ARG A 50 -10.60 2.23 9.46
CA ARG A 50 -10.56 2.68 10.87
C ARG A 50 -9.71 1.75 11.75
N THR A 51 -9.85 0.44 11.59
CA THR A 51 -9.05 -0.57 12.31
C THR A 51 -7.57 -0.48 11.95
N THR A 52 -7.26 -0.31 10.66
CA THR A 52 -5.89 -0.17 10.15
C THR A 52 -5.21 1.11 10.67
N GLU A 53 -5.88 2.25 10.68
CA GLU A 53 -5.34 3.51 11.23
C GLU A 53 -5.19 3.46 12.76
N ALA A 54 -6.14 2.86 13.49
CA ALA A 54 -5.99 2.63 14.92
C ALA A 54 -4.76 1.75 15.22
N ARG A 55 -4.54 0.69 14.42
CA ARG A 55 -3.33 -0.15 14.49
C ARG A 55 -2.05 0.64 14.20
N PHE A 56 -2.06 1.54 13.22
CA PHE A 56 -0.91 2.41 12.94
C PHE A 56 -0.58 3.33 14.12
N ALA A 57 -1.59 3.97 14.71
CA ALA A 57 -1.43 4.84 15.88
C ALA A 57 -0.88 4.09 17.11
N GLU A 58 -1.24 2.81 17.31
CA GLU A 58 -0.62 1.99 18.37
C GLU A 58 0.82 1.58 18.03
N ILE A 59 1.12 1.24 16.76
CA ILE A 59 2.48 0.89 16.34
C ILE A 59 3.43 2.08 16.47
N GLU A 60 3.01 3.30 16.12
CA GLU A 60 3.85 4.51 16.22
C GLU A 60 4.36 4.73 17.65
N LYS A 61 3.55 4.42 18.68
CA LYS A 61 3.94 4.54 20.09
C LYS A 61 5.09 3.59 20.48
N LEU A 62 5.27 2.48 19.75
CA LEU A 62 6.29 1.47 20.03
C LEU A 62 7.65 1.80 19.39
N VAL A 63 7.70 2.73 18.42
CA VAL A 63 8.92 3.06 17.65
C VAL A 63 10.03 3.66 18.53
N GLY A 64 9.70 4.19 19.70
CA GLY A 64 10.66 4.72 20.68
C GLY A 64 11.41 3.66 21.49
N ASP A 65 11.02 2.39 21.42
CA ASP A 65 11.63 1.26 22.14
C ASP A 65 12.45 0.38 21.18
N PRO A 66 13.81 0.38 21.29
CA PRO A 66 14.67 -0.41 20.41
C PRO A 66 14.40 -1.92 20.46
N ASP A 67 14.06 -2.47 21.63
CA ASP A 67 13.83 -3.91 21.79
C ASP A 67 12.53 -4.30 21.07
N LYS A 68 11.49 -3.46 21.17
CA LYS A 68 10.24 -3.62 20.41
C LYS A 68 10.44 -3.47 18.91
N VAL A 69 11.31 -2.55 18.48
CA VAL A 69 11.65 -2.38 17.06
C VAL A 69 12.34 -3.64 16.50
N VAL A 70 13.26 -4.26 17.24
CA VAL A 70 13.92 -5.52 16.85
C VAL A 70 12.92 -6.69 16.82
N GLU A 71 12.11 -6.86 17.87
CA GLU A 71 11.05 -7.89 17.92
C GLU A 71 10.08 -7.77 16.73
N PHE A 72 9.68 -6.54 16.40
CA PHE A 72 8.79 -6.30 15.25
C PHE A 72 9.47 -6.58 13.91
N TYR A 73 10.76 -6.27 13.76
CA TYR A 73 11.53 -6.65 12.57
C TYR A 73 11.59 -8.16 12.39
N GLU A 74 11.94 -8.92 13.44
CA GLU A 74 12.06 -10.38 13.36
C GLU A 74 10.74 -11.06 12.96
N LEU A 75 9.63 -10.61 13.56
CA LEU A 75 8.28 -11.11 13.23
C LEU A 75 7.89 -10.82 11.77
N GLN A 76 8.15 -9.60 11.28
CA GLN A 76 7.83 -9.22 9.90
C GLN A 76 8.74 -9.94 8.89
N ALA A 77 10.04 -10.03 9.16
CA ALA A 77 11.00 -10.73 8.30
C ALA A 77 10.67 -12.23 8.15
N ALA A 78 10.15 -12.87 9.20
CA ALA A 78 9.65 -14.24 9.12
C ALA A 78 8.46 -14.39 8.15
N GLY A 79 7.58 -13.38 8.07
CA GLY A 79 6.45 -13.33 7.12
C GLY A 79 6.87 -13.00 5.68
N ALA A 80 7.81 -12.07 5.50
CA ALA A 80 8.27 -11.57 4.19
C ALA A 80 8.86 -12.64 3.27
N ARG A 81 9.27 -13.80 3.81
CA ARG A 81 9.78 -14.92 3.01
C ARG A 81 8.77 -15.45 1.98
N ARG A 82 7.45 -15.33 2.24
CA ARG A 82 6.42 -15.62 1.22
C ARG A 82 6.55 -14.67 0.04
N ASP A 83 6.59 -13.38 0.35
CA ASP A 83 6.52 -12.29 -0.60
C ASP A 83 7.82 -12.15 -1.41
N GLU A 84 8.97 -12.52 -0.85
CA GLU A 84 10.20 -12.74 -1.63
C GLU A 84 10.02 -13.79 -2.73
N VAL A 85 9.43 -14.94 -2.42
CA VAL A 85 9.21 -16.04 -3.38
C VAL A 85 8.23 -15.60 -4.47
N LEU A 86 7.18 -14.87 -4.10
CA LEU A 86 6.21 -14.32 -5.05
C LEU A 86 6.83 -13.21 -5.92
N THR A 87 7.61 -12.31 -5.33
CA THR A 87 8.38 -11.27 -6.05
C THR A 87 9.33 -11.89 -7.08
N ARG A 88 10.11 -12.91 -6.71
CA ARG A 88 11.02 -13.60 -7.64
C ARG A 88 10.28 -14.32 -8.77
N LYS A 89 9.05 -14.79 -8.55
CA LYS A 89 8.19 -15.30 -9.64
C LYS A 89 7.79 -14.18 -10.59
N LEU A 90 7.28 -13.06 -10.06
CA LEU A 90 6.81 -11.91 -10.85
C LEU A 90 7.93 -11.28 -11.69
N GLN A 91 9.16 -11.20 -11.17
CA GLN A 91 10.33 -10.65 -11.87
C GLN A 91 10.66 -11.34 -13.21
N ASN A 92 10.19 -12.57 -13.43
CA ASN A 92 10.41 -13.33 -14.66
C ASN A 92 9.20 -13.30 -15.62
N ILE A 93 8.17 -12.49 -15.30
CA ILE A 93 6.90 -12.43 -16.03
C ILE A 93 6.67 -10.99 -16.55
N PRO A 94 6.27 -10.79 -17.81
CA PRO A 94 5.91 -9.46 -18.33
C PRO A 94 4.84 -8.78 -17.48
N HIS A 95 4.92 -7.46 -17.30
CA HIS A 95 4.02 -6.70 -16.41
C HIS A 95 2.53 -6.77 -16.83
N GLU A 96 2.26 -7.05 -18.10
CA GLU A 96 0.94 -7.31 -18.70
C GLU A 96 0.37 -8.70 -18.33
N GLU A 97 1.25 -9.65 -17.97
CA GLU A 97 0.87 -11.01 -17.56
C GLU A 97 0.85 -11.18 -16.03
N GLN A 98 1.54 -10.30 -15.29
CA GLN A 98 1.60 -10.33 -13.82
C GLN A 98 0.20 -10.29 -13.18
N GLN A 99 -0.77 -9.58 -13.77
CA GLN A 99 -2.15 -9.54 -13.28
C GLN A 99 -2.77 -10.94 -13.19
N LYS A 100 -2.75 -11.70 -14.29
CA LYS A 100 -3.34 -13.06 -14.34
C LYS A 100 -2.72 -14.01 -13.32
N LEU A 101 -1.43 -13.83 -13.02
CA LEU A 101 -0.72 -14.65 -12.03
C LEU A 101 -1.10 -14.26 -10.59
N VAL A 102 -1.23 -12.96 -10.30
CA VAL A 102 -1.64 -12.47 -8.98
C VAL A 102 -3.12 -12.77 -8.71
N ASP A 103 -3.99 -12.58 -9.70
CA ASP A 103 -5.41 -12.97 -9.63
C ASP A 103 -5.56 -14.47 -9.30
N ALA A 104 -4.74 -15.33 -9.92
CA ALA A 104 -4.71 -16.77 -9.64
C ALA A 104 -4.20 -17.11 -8.23
N TRP A 105 -3.42 -16.23 -7.58
CA TRP A 105 -3.05 -16.38 -6.17
C TRP A 105 -4.17 -15.92 -5.22
N HIS A 106 -4.94 -14.89 -5.58
CA HIS A 106 -6.08 -14.45 -4.78
C HIS A 106 -7.26 -15.43 -4.78
N LEU A 107 -7.35 -16.35 -5.76
CA LEU A 107 -8.28 -17.50 -5.71
C LEU A 107 -8.12 -18.38 -4.44
N VAL A 108 -7.00 -18.26 -3.72
CA VAL A 108 -6.72 -19.00 -2.48
C VAL A 108 -6.36 -18.09 -1.29
N GLY A 109 -6.65 -16.78 -1.35
CA GLY A 109 -6.42 -15.86 -0.23
C GLY A 109 -6.92 -14.43 -0.44
N ASP A 110 -7.71 -13.92 0.52
CA ASP A 110 -8.47 -12.67 0.44
C ASP A 110 -7.68 -11.37 0.83
N VAL A 111 -6.35 -11.39 0.78
CA VAL A 111 -5.55 -10.27 1.33
C VAL A 111 -5.27 -9.23 0.26
N GLY A 112 -5.45 -7.95 0.59
CA GLY A 112 -4.95 -6.85 -0.24
C GLY A 112 -3.46 -7.02 -0.52
N SER A 113 -3.04 -6.77 -1.76
CA SER A 113 -1.65 -6.89 -2.17
C SER A 113 -1.26 -5.80 -3.17
N MET A 114 0.02 -5.50 -3.26
CA MET A 114 0.53 -4.43 -4.10
C MET A 114 1.92 -4.76 -4.65
N ILE A 115 2.15 -4.50 -5.94
CA ILE A 115 3.49 -4.43 -6.52
C ILE A 115 3.89 -2.96 -6.61
N CYS A 116 4.99 -2.58 -5.96
CA CYS A 116 5.64 -1.29 -6.12
C CYS A 116 6.80 -1.42 -7.12
N TYR A 117 6.86 -0.55 -8.14
CA TYR A 117 7.89 -0.58 -9.17
C TYR A 117 8.81 0.64 -9.07
N HIS A 118 10.11 0.40 -9.29
CA HIS A 118 11.17 1.42 -9.27
C HIS A 118 11.17 2.39 -10.47
N GLY A 119 10.27 2.19 -11.45
CA GLY A 119 10.15 3.05 -12.62
C GLY A 119 8.68 3.31 -12.99
N TYR A 120 8.47 4.31 -13.84
CA TYR A 120 7.15 4.63 -14.40
C TYR A 120 6.65 3.52 -15.34
N SER A 121 5.34 3.45 -15.56
CA SER A 121 4.67 2.42 -16.38
C SER A 121 5.10 1.00 -16.04
N TRP A 122 5.21 0.70 -14.74
CA TRP A 122 5.53 -0.63 -14.19
C TRP A 122 6.90 -1.20 -14.65
N SER A 123 7.83 -0.30 -14.96
CA SER A 123 9.18 -0.65 -15.39
C SER A 123 10.17 -0.80 -14.21
N GLY A 124 11.30 -1.46 -14.47
CA GLY A 124 12.35 -1.67 -13.47
C GLY A 124 12.04 -2.78 -12.47
N ARG A 125 12.67 -2.72 -11.29
CA ARG A 125 12.46 -3.69 -10.21
C ARG A 125 11.05 -3.52 -9.65
N GLY A 126 10.25 -4.58 -9.68
CA GLY A 126 9.02 -4.71 -8.90
C GLY A 126 9.27 -5.41 -7.57
N VAL A 127 8.62 -4.93 -6.51
CA VAL A 127 8.57 -5.52 -5.17
C VAL A 127 7.12 -5.79 -4.81
N PHE A 128 6.77 -7.04 -4.51
CA PHE A 128 5.41 -7.45 -4.18
C PHE A 128 5.23 -7.61 -2.67
N PHE A 129 4.16 -7.03 -2.16
CA PHE A 129 3.76 -7.10 -0.76
C PHE A 129 2.35 -7.68 -0.65
N THR A 130 2.15 -8.60 0.29
CA THR A 130 0.84 -9.17 0.68
C THR A 130 0.60 -9.10 2.19
N GLY A 131 1.55 -8.52 2.94
CA GLY A 131 1.48 -8.29 4.37
C GLY A 131 1.99 -6.90 4.73
N THR A 132 1.74 -6.46 5.95
CA THR A 132 2.23 -5.17 6.46
C THR A 132 3.75 -5.10 6.40
N TRP A 133 4.33 -4.01 5.89
CA TRP A 133 5.77 -3.78 5.93
C TRP A 133 6.09 -2.38 6.48
N PRO A 134 6.68 -2.27 7.69
CA PRO A 134 6.79 -0.99 8.41
C PRO A 134 7.95 -0.11 7.95
N ASN A 135 8.96 -0.63 7.25
CA ASN A 135 10.12 0.17 6.87
C ASN A 135 10.77 -0.39 5.61
N PHE A 136 10.68 0.34 4.50
CA PHE A 136 11.19 -0.11 3.21
C PHE A 136 12.73 -0.19 3.15
N ASN A 137 13.46 0.40 4.12
CA ASN A 137 14.91 0.19 4.29
C ASN A 137 15.28 -1.19 4.88
N TRP A 138 14.30 -1.99 5.32
CA TRP A 138 14.57 -3.29 5.90
C TRP A 138 14.70 -4.40 4.83
N PHE A 139 15.68 -5.28 5.05
CA PHE A 139 15.79 -6.55 4.34
C PHE A 139 14.50 -7.39 4.57
N PRO A 140 13.94 -8.07 3.56
CA PRO A 140 14.53 -8.42 2.26
C PRO A 140 14.30 -7.44 1.11
N TYR A 141 13.50 -6.38 1.31
CA TYR A 141 13.04 -5.56 0.19
C TYR A 141 14.04 -4.47 -0.18
N ASP A 142 14.50 -3.67 0.79
CA ASP A 142 15.45 -2.56 0.55
C ASP A 142 15.04 -1.70 -0.68
N CYS A 143 13.91 -1.00 -0.52
CA CYS A 143 13.21 -0.29 -1.59
C CYS A 143 12.58 1.03 -1.11
N ASN A 144 13.20 1.68 -0.12
CA ASN A 144 12.73 2.96 0.43
C ASN A 144 12.78 4.05 -0.64
N ASP A 145 11.78 4.93 -0.65
CA ASP A 145 11.72 6.12 -1.52
C ASP A 145 11.91 5.79 -3.01
N ALA A 146 11.45 4.61 -3.43
CA ALA A 146 11.69 4.07 -4.77
C ALA A 146 10.43 3.81 -5.59
N ALA A 147 9.22 3.86 -5.01
CA ALA A 147 8.00 3.57 -5.77
C ALA A 147 7.66 4.73 -6.72
N SER A 148 7.70 4.47 -8.03
CA SER A 148 7.30 5.41 -9.09
C SER A 148 6.03 5.00 -9.83
N SER A 149 5.67 3.72 -9.79
CA SER A 149 4.37 3.21 -10.25
C SER A 149 3.96 1.99 -9.43
N VAL A 150 2.66 1.70 -9.37
CA VAL A 150 2.15 0.55 -8.60
C VAL A 150 1.02 -0.18 -9.33
N LYS A 151 0.83 -1.45 -8.97
CA LYS A 151 -0.39 -2.24 -9.25
C LYS A 151 -0.92 -2.75 -7.91
N ALA A 152 -2.22 -2.60 -7.66
CA ALA A 152 -2.84 -2.91 -6.38
C ALA A 152 -4.07 -3.80 -6.57
N TRP A 153 -4.22 -4.80 -5.71
CA TRP A 153 -5.36 -5.70 -5.63
C TRP A 153 -5.99 -5.60 -4.24
N GLY A 154 -7.31 -5.46 -4.16
CA GLY A 154 -7.99 -5.20 -2.90
C GLY A 154 -7.63 -3.83 -2.28
N PRO A 155 -8.04 -3.58 -1.03
CA PRO A 155 -7.81 -2.30 -0.36
C PRO A 155 -6.41 -2.25 0.29
N ASN A 156 -5.64 -1.22 -0.06
CA ASN A 156 -4.22 -1.07 0.29
C ASN A 156 -3.91 0.36 0.74
N VAL A 157 -2.83 0.53 1.51
CA VAL A 157 -2.27 1.85 1.85
C VAL A 157 -0.74 1.85 1.77
N LEU A 158 -0.19 2.86 1.10
CA LEU A 158 1.22 3.25 1.18
C LEU A 158 1.38 4.49 2.06
N CYS A 159 2.48 4.59 2.79
CA CYS A 159 2.79 5.74 3.64
C CYS A 159 4.17 6.32 3.28
N GLU A 160 4.26 7.66 3.31
CA GLU A 160 5.44 8.48 2.98
C GLU A 160 6.63 8.23 3.92
N HIS A 161 6.37 7.77 5.14
CA HIS A 161 7.41 7.53 6.13
C HIS A 161 7.31 6.12 6.70
N SER A 162 8.44 5.60 7.18
CA SER A 162 8.48 4.36 7.94
C SER A 162 7.62 4.46 9.20
N TRP A 163 7.08 3.31 9.60
CA TRP A 163 6.14 3.11 10.70
C TRP A 163 4.74 3.68 10.45
N TYR A 164 4.31 3.69 9.18
CA TYR A 164 2.96 4.06 8.75
C TYR A 164 2.61 5.54 9.03
N ARG A 165 3.59 6.43 8.81
CA ARG A 165 3.51 7.86 9.11
C ARG A 165 3.57 8.72 7.84
N GLY A 166 3.29 10.01 8.00
CA GLY A 166 3.33 10.99 6.92
C GLY A 166 2.10 10.92 6.01
N ARG A 167 2.25 11.31 4.75
CA ARG A 167 1.20 11.23 3.74
C ARG A 167 0.80 9.76 3.47
N ARG A 168 -0.50 9.46 3.45
CA ARG A 168 -1.03 8.18 2.94
C ARG A 168 -1.44 8.29 1.47
N PHE A 169 -1.25 7.19 0.75
CA PHE A 169 -1.88 6.90 -0.53
C PHE A 169 -2.72 5.62 -0.36
N TYR A 170 -4.04 5.77 -0.30
CA TYR A 170 -4.99 4.65 -0.25
C TYR A 170 -5.39 4.24 -1.67
N ALA A 171 -5.24 2.95 -1.97
CA ALA A 171 -5.80 2.33 -3.17
C ALA A 171 -6.92 1.38 -2.73
N ILE A 172 -8.17 1.82 -2.85
CA ILE A 172 -9.37 1.11 -2.40
C ILE A 172 -10.15 0.65 -3.64
N GLY A 173 -10.16 -0.66 -3.91
CA GLY A 173 -10.75 -1.22 -5.13
C GLY A 173 -10.49 -2.71 -5.27
N THR A 174 -10.89 -3.31 -6.38
CA THR A 174 -10.60 -4.73 -6.68
C THR A 174 -9.26 -4.88 -7.39
N TYR A 175 -9.03 -4.09 -8.44
CA TYR A 175 -7.76 -4.01 -9.16
C TYR A 175 -7.53 -2.60 -9.73
N GLN A 176 -6.37 -2.01 -9.45
CA GLN A 176 -6.01 -0.65 -9.86
C GLN A 176 -4.55 -0.59 -10.32
N GLU A 177 -4.28 0.10 -11.44
CA GLU A 177 -2.92 0.37 -11.92
C GLU A 177 -2.60 1.87 -11.98
N PHE A 178 -1.53 2.30 -11.29
CA PHE A 178 -1.07 3.69 -11.28
C PHE A 178 0.31 3.77 -11.93
N ARG A 179 0.34 4.16 -13.20
CA ARG A 179 1.56 4.20 -14.03
C ARG A 179 2.59 5.26 -13.62
N ASP A 180 2.18 6.29 -12.90
CA ASP A 180 3.04 7.43 -12.55
C ASP A 180 2.54 8.07 -11.26
N LEU A 181 3.25 7.85 -10.15
CA LEU A 181 2.89 8.41 -8.85
C LEU A 181 3.12 9.92 -8.73
N ARG A 182 3.75 10.57 -9.73
CA ARG A 182 3.85 12.04 -9.77
C ARG A 182 2.51 12.71 -10.03
N GLU A 183 1.59 12.00 -10.71
CA GLU A 183 0.20 12.46 -10.91
C GLU A 183 -0.50 12.73 -9.56
N PHE A 184 -0.02 12.13 -8.47
CA PHE A 184 -0.54 12.30 -7.10
C PHE A 184 0.46 12.97 -6.13
N GLY A 185 1.66 13.33 -6.59
CA GLY A 185 2.75 13.82 -5.73
C GLY A 185 3.26 12.78 -4.71
N PHE A 186 3.28 11.50 -5.08
CA PHE A 186 3.71 10.38 -4.21
C PHE A 186 4.91 9.60 -4.80
N ASP A 187 5.51 10.11 -5.88
CA ASP A 187 6.66 9.51 -6.56
C ASP A 187 7.92 9.50 -5.70
N ASN A 188 8.55 8.33 -5.57
CA ASN A 188 9.77 8.14 -4.78
C ASN A 188 9.63 8.60 -3.31
N LEU A 189 8.43 8.42 -2.72
CA LEU A 189 8.15 8.74 -1.32
C LEU A 189 7.73 7.54 -0.46
N ALA A 190 7.37 6.39 -1.05
CA ALA A 190 6.86 5.26 -0.28
C ALA A 190 7.94 4.66 0.64
N SER A 191 7.66 4.63 1.94
CA SER A 191 8.56 4.13 2.99
C SER A 191 7.94 3.06 3.90
N SER A 192 6.62 2.85 3.83
CA SER A 192 5.92 1.71 4.45
C SER A 192 4.59 1.36 3.75
N TYR A 193 4.07 0.15 3.97
CA TYR A 193 2.90 -0.41 3.28
C TYR A 193 2.03 -1.25 4.23
N ALA A 194 0.71 -1.24 4.03
CA ALA A 194 -0.16 -2.28 4.59
C ALA A 194 -1.34 -2.63 3.66
N PRO A 195 -1.82 -3.88 3.70
CA PRO A 195 -3.20 -4.17 3.36
C PRO A 195 -4.14 -3.53 4.40
N VAL A 196 -5.27 -3.02 3.92
CA VAL A 196 -6.36 -2.50 4.75
C VAL A 196 -7.22 -3.68 5.20
N ALA A 197 -7.15 -3.99 6.50
CA ALA A 197 -7.78 -5.14 7.14
C ALA A 197 -8.27 -4.80 8.55
#